data_AF-A0A7W5SBX9-F1
#
_entry.id   AF-A0A7W5SBX9-F1
#
_cell.length_a   1.000
_cell.length_b   1.000
_cell.length_c   1.000
_cell.angle_alpha   90.00
_cell.angle_beta   90.00
_cell.angle_gamma   90.00
#
_symmetry.space_group_name_H-M   'P 1'
#
loop_
_entity.id
_entity.type
_entity.pdbx_description
1 polymer ?
#
loop_
_entity_poly.entity_id
_entity_poly.type
_entity_poly.pdbx_seq_one_letter_code
_entity_poly.pdbx_strand_id
1 'polypeptide(L)'
;MTQNTTIAAIATEIETYNAQLIKINALVDLIGKPAVIKADEVAKSLAEAKERYADALANKATVERKERLKAFTDIRVETKPGDNLLDTTFTIYYTRSTWNMTLNESVPQEHSCTGFARLDDAAYEYLVTVKPYAIPAAIMALAPGNAQEAFGVYFMAQKRGYIKGPAVAA
;
A
#
# COMPACT_ATOMS: atom_id res chain seq x y z
N MET A 1 -13.74 -9.28 -13.38
CA MET A 1 -12.38 -9.62 -13.85
C MET A 1 -11.56 -8.34 -13.85
N THR A 2 -10.77 -8.09 -12.81
CA THR A 2 -9.86 -6.95 -12.77
C THR A 2 -8.70 -7.24 -13.70
N GLN A 3 -8.61 -6.49 -14.78
CA GLN A 3 -7.45 -6.42 -15.66
C GLN A 3 -6.25 -5.87 -14.84
N ASN A 4 -5.68 -6.70 -13.98
CA ASN A 4 -4.29 -6.53 -13.55
C ASN A 4 -3.43 -6.99 -14.73
N THR A 5 -3.47 -6.23 -15.83
CA THR A 5 -2.41 -6.30 -16.85
C THR A 5 -1.15 -5.89 -16.12
N THR A 6 -0.35 -6.88 -15.73
CA THR A 6 0.89 -6.65 -15.00
C THR A 6 1.77 -5.72 -15.82
N ILE A 7 2.59 -4.90 -15.17
CA ILE A 7 3.56 -4.01 -15.85
C ILE A 7 4.37 -4.77 -16.91
N ALA A 8 4.66 -6.04 -16.66
CA ALA A 8 5.28 -6.95 -17.61
C ALA A 8 4.44 -7.19 -18.88
N ALA A 9 3.13 -7.39 -18.77
CA ALA A 9 2.24 -7.56 -19.91
C ALA A 9 2.16 -6.28 -20.77
N ILE A 10 2.13 -5.09 -20.14
CA ILE A 10 2.15 -3.81 -20.86
C ILE A 10 3.53 -3.61 -21.56
N ALA A 11 4.63 -4.03 -20.93
CA ALA A 11 5.95 -4.00 -21.58
C ALA A 11 6.00 -4.88 -22.83
N THR A 12 5.47 -6.12 -22.75
CA THR A 12 5.38 -7.02 -23.92
C THR A 12 4.48 -6.45 -25.01
N GLU A 13 3.40 -5.75 -24.65
CA GLU A 13 2.51 -5.04 -25.58
C GLU A 13 3.29 -3.93 -26.33
N ILE A 14 4.08 -3.12 -25.62
CA ILE A 14 4.95 -2.08 -26.20
C ILE A 14 5.98 -2.69 -27.15
N GLU A 15 6.65 -3.78 -26.77
CA GLU A 15 7.60 -4.50 -27.64
C GLU A 15 6.93 -5.01 -28.91
N THR A 16 5.71 -5.54 -28.78
CA THR A 16 4.92 -6.02 -29.92
C THR A 16 4.57 -4.88 -30.87
N TYR A 17 4.11 -3.74 -30.37
CA TYR A 17 3.81 -2.57 -31.19
C TYR A 17 5.05 -1.99 -31.87
N ASN A 18 6.20 -1.95 -31.18
CA ASN A 18 7.47 -1.55 -31.79
C ASN A 18 7.85 -2.50 -32.95
N ALA A 19 7.75 -3.81 -32.75
CA ALA A 19 8.05 -4.80 -33.78
C ALA A 19 7.08 -4.69 -34.97
N GLN A 20 5.80 -4.39 -34.72
CA GLN A 20 4.81 -4.14 -35.76
C GLN A 20 5.14 -2.86 -36.55
N LEU A 21 5.50 -1.76 -35.87
CA LEU A 21 5.90 -0.51 -36.53
C LEU A 21 7.10 -0.70 -37.45
N ILE A 22 8.13 -1.44 -37.02
CA ILE A 22 9.30 -1.74 -37.86
C ILE A 22 8.87 -2.46 -39.15
N LYS A 23 7.99 -3.48 -39.03
CA LYS A 23 7.48 -4.24 -40.18
C LYS A 23 6.61 -3.38 -41.10
N ILE A 24 5.74 -2.54 -40.54
CA ILE A 24 4.85 -1.67 -41.32
C ILE A 24 5.67 -0.60 -42.04
N ASN A 25 6.63 0.03 -41.37
CA ASN A 25 7.52 1.03 -41.98
C ASN A 25 8.34 0.45 -43.13
N ALA A 26 8.82 -0.80 -43.01
CA ALA A 26 9.50 -1.49 -44.11
C ALA A 26 8.60 -1.77 -45.32
N LEU A 27 7.27 -1.75 -45.15
CA LEU A 27 6.29 -1.95 -46.21
C LEU A 27 5.76 -0.63 -46.79
N VAL A 28 6.09 0.53 -46.20
CA VAL A 28 5.61 1.85 -46.68
C VAL A 28 5.98 2.08 -48.13
N ASP A 29 7.20 1.73 -48.53
CA ASP A 29 7.67 1.89 -49.92
C ASP A 29 6.96 0.94 -50.90
N LEU A 30 6.41 -0.17 -50.42
CA LEU A 30 5.77 -1.20 -51.26
C LEU A 30 4.27 -0.95 -51.45
N ILE A 31 3.56 -0.61 -50.36
CA ILE A 31 2.10 -0.49 -50.35
C ILE A 31 1.60 0.94 -50.07
N GLY A 32 2.49 1.90 -49.82
CA GLY A 32 2.18 3.33 -49.79
C GLY A 32 1.19 3.74 -48.69
N LYS A 33 0.17 4.53 -49.07
CA LYS A 33 -0.81 5.14 -48.14
C LYS A 33 -1.44 4.17 -47.12
N PRO A 34 -1.89 2.96 -47.51
CA PRO A 34 -2.37 1.95 -46.56
C PRO A 34 -1.38 1.60 -45.43
N ALA A 35 -0.07 1.54 -45.70
CA ALA A 35 0.93 1.29 -44.66
C ALA A 35 1.11 2.49 -43.73
N VAL A 36 1.05 3.72 -44.27
CA VAL A 36 1.15 4.94 -43.46
C VAL A 36 -0.01 5.02 -42.46
N ILE A 37 -1.25 4.77 -42.92
CA ILE A 37 -2.43 4.79 -42.04
C ILE A 37 -2.29 3.75 -40.92
N LYS A 38 -1.86 2.52 -41.24
CA LYS A 38 -1.62 1.49 -40.22
C LYS A 38 -0.46 1.83 -39.28
N ALA A 39 0.59 2.50 -39.78
CA ALA A 39 1.69 2.95 -38.95
C ALA A 39 1.21 3.98 -37.92
N ASP A 40 0.37 4.93 -38.34
CA ASP A 40 -0.22 5.94 -37.45
C ASP A 40 -1.14 5.30 -36.39
N GLU A 41 -1.95 4.31 -36.76
CA GLU A 41 -2.79 3.55 -35.81
C GLU A 41 -1.96 2.80 -34.76
N VAL A 42 -0.88 2.13 -35.18
CA VAL A 42 0.00 1.42 -34.25
C VAL A 42 0.83 2.40 -33.42
N ALA A 43 1.26 3.53 -33.98
CA ALA A 43 1.97 4.57 -33.25
C ALA A 43 1.10 5.19 -32.15
N LYS A 44 -0.20 5.42 -32.43
CA LYS A 44 -1.16 5.86 -31.42
C LYS A 44 -1.35 4.82 -30.33
N SER A 45 -1.57 3.55 -30.69
CA SER A 45 -1.69 2.46 -29.73
C SER A 45 -0.44 2.30 -28.85
N LEU A 46 0.74 2.53 -29.43
CA LEU A 46 2.01 2.52 -28.71
C LEU A 46 2.14 3.69 -27.73
N ALA A 47 1.70 4.88 -28.09
CA ALA A 47 1.68 6.03 -27.19
C ALA A 47 0.75 5.77 -25.99
N GLU A 48 -0.46 5.26 -26.25
CA GLU A 48 -1.43 4.89 -25.22
C GLU A 48 -0.88 3.76 -24.30
N ALA A 49 -0.19 2.77 -24.85
CA ALA A 49 0.45 1.71 -24.05
C ALA A 49 1.59 2.26 -23.16
N LYS A 50 2.38 3.22 -23.65
CA LYS A 50 3.43 3.89 -22.87
C LYS A 50 2.86 4.74 -21.74
N GLU A 51 1.76 5.45 -21.99
CA GLU A 51 1.04 6.21 -20.96
C GLU A 51 0.51 5.28 -19.86
N ARG A 52 -0.17 4.19 -20.25
CA ARG A 52 -0.61 3.13 -19.31
C ARG A 52 0.55 2.55 -18.52
N TYR A 53 1.72 2.36 -19.14
CA TYR A 53 2.91 1.85 -18.46
C TYR A 53 3.43 2.85 -17.41
N ALA A 54 3.49 4.14 -17.74
CA ALA A 54 3.90 5.20 -16.82
C ALA A 54 2.94 5.31 -15.63
N ASP A 55 1.63 5.29 -15.88
CA ASP A 55 0.60 5.31 -14.85
C ASP A 55 0.66 4.08 -13.94
N ALA A 56 0.85 2.89 -14.53
CA ALA A 56 0.98 1.65 -13.77
C ALA A 56 2.24 1.67 -12.88
N LEU A 57 3.34 2.25 -13.37
CA LEU A 57 4.58 2.39 -12.60
C LEU A 57 4.42 3.40 -11.45
N ALA A 58 3.81 4.56 -11.71
CA ALA A 58 3.55 5.58 -10.71
C ALA A 58 2.64 5.07 -9.58
N ASN A 59 1.62 4.27 -9.93
CA ASN A 59 0.66 3.73 -8.98
C ASN A 59 1.09 2.40 -8.33
N LYS A 60 2.17 1.77 -8.80
CA LYS A 60 2.63 0.45 -8.35
C LYS A 60 2.72 0.35 -6.83
N ALA A 61 3.40 1.30 -6.18
CA ALA A 61 3.58 1.29 -4.73
C ALA A 61 2.25 1.40 -3.97
N THR A 62 1.30 2.18 -4.49
CA THR A 62 -0.04 2.34 -3.90
C THR A 62 -0.88 1.09 -4.08
N VAL A 63 -0.83 0.45 -5.24
CA VAL A 63 -1.55 -0.81 -5.53
C VAL A 63 -0.97 -1.95 -4.69
N GLU A 64 0.35 -2.10 -4.66
CA GLU A 64 1.02 -3.09 -3.82
C GLU A 64 0.70 -2.89 -2.35
N ARG A 65 0.71 -1.65 -1.86
CA ARG A 65 0.26 -1.33 -0.50
C ARG A 65 -1.20 -1.76 -0.28
N LYS A 66 -2.11 -1.37 -1.16
CA LYS A 66 -3.53 -1.74 -1.05
C LYS A 66 -3.72 -3.25 -1.01
N GLU A 67 -3.03 -4.00 -1.87
CA GLU A 67 -3.10 -5.47 -1.87
C GLU A 67 -2.52 -6.09 -0.60
N ARG A 68 -1.38 -5.58 -0.08
CA ARG A 68 -0.83 -6.04 1.21
C ARG A 68 -1.80 -5.80 2.36
N LEU A 69 -2.46 -4.65 2.37
CA LEU A 69 -3.35 -4.23 3.45
C LEU A 69 -4.77 -4.79 3.33
N LYS A 70 -5.16 -5.33 2.17
CA LYS A 70 -6.50 -5.86 1.91
C LYS A 70 -6.89 -7.03 2.82
N ALA A 71 -5.91 -7.75 3.35
CA ALA A 71 -6.14 -8.84 4.29
C ALA A 71 -6.60 -8.36 5.67
N PHE A 72 -6.43 -7.08 6.01
CA PHE A 72 -6.80 -6.49 7.28
C PHE A 72 -8.22 -5.91 7.21
N THR A 73 -9.07 -6.35 8.13
CA THR A 73 -10.48 -5.93 8.19
C THR A 73 -10.71 -4.88 9.26
N ASP A 74 -10.03 -5.01 10.39
CA ASP A 74 -10.21 -4.13 11.54
C ASP A 74 -8.94 -4.02 12.38
N ILE A 75 -8.78 -2.89 13.06
CA ILE A 75 -7.75 -2.65 14.06
C ILE A 75 -8.27 -1.69 15.13
N ARG A 76 -8.05 -2.04 16.39
CA ARG A 76 -8.40 -1.23 17.56
C ARG A 76 -7.28 -1.27 18.57
N VAL A 77 -7.13 -0.17 19.31
CA VAL A 77 -6.16 -0.06 20.40
C VAL A 77 -6.93 0.13 21.70
N GLU A 78 -6.79 -0.82 22.59
CA GLU A 78 -7.22 -0.68 23.97
C GLU A 78 -6.09 -0.08 24.79
N THR A 79 -6.43 0.92 25.59
CA THR A 79 -5.49 1.61 26.44
C THR A 79 -5.80 1.29 27.89
N LYS A 80 -4.80 0.81 28.62
CA LYS A 80 -4.83 0.76 30.07
C LYS A 80 -4.00 1.92 30.61
N PRO A 81 -4.63 2.98 31.17
CA PRO A 81 -3.93 4.16 31.64
C PRO A 81 -2.89 3.82 32.70
N GLY A 82 -1.70 4.41 32.56
CA GLY A 82 -0.70 4.48 33.62
C GLY A 82 -0.54 5.92 34.12
N ASP A 83 0.40 6.16 35.03
CA ASP A 83 0.66 7.50 35.58
C ASP A 83 1.23 8.47 34.53
N ASN A 84 1.84 7.93 33.47
CA ASN A 84 2.36 8.69 32.33
C ASN A 84 2.24 7.87 31.02
N LEU A 85 2.58 8.47 29.88
CA LEU A 85 2.51 7.78 28.57
C LEU A 85 3.45 6.57 28.44
N LEU A 86 4.55 6.53 29.21
CA LEU A 86 5.48 5.40 29.24
C LEU A 86 4.92 4.21 30.03
N ASP A 87 4.22 4.49 31.12
CA ASP A 87 3.60 3.50 32.02
C ASP A 87 2.23 3.06 31.50
N THR A 88 1.72 3.72 30.47
CA THR A 88 0.46 3.33 29.80
C THR A 88 0.69 2.07 28.98
N THR A 89 -0.15 1.05 29.22
CA THR A 89 -0.11 -0.19 28.44
C THR A 89 -1.10 -0.10 27.27
N PHE A 90 -0.61 -0.38 26.06
CA PHE A 90 -1.43 -0.44 24.86
C PHE A 90 -1.59 -1.90 24.43
N THR A 91 -2.83 -2.37 24.33
CA THR A 91 -3.14 -3.67 23.74
C THR A 91 -3.79 -3.43 22.38
N ILE A 92 -3.13 -3.87 21.32
CA ILE A 92 -3.65 -3.72 19.96
C ILE A 92 -4.29 -5.03 19.53
N TYR A 93 -5.54 -4.95 19.08
CA TYR A 93 -6.29 -6.04 18.48
C TYR A 93 -6.47 -5.75 17.00
N TYR A 94 -6.14 -6.72 16.15
CA TYR A 94 -6.31 -6.59 14.71
C TYR A 94 -6.83 -7.87 14.09
N THR A 95 -7.71 -7.73 13.11
CA THR A 95 -8.27 -8.87 12.37
C THR A 95 -7.62 -8.95 11.01
N ARG A 96 -6.97 -10.09 10.72
CA ARG A 96 -6.43 -10.38 9.39
C ARG A 96 -6.90 -11.74 8.88
N SER A 97 -7.12 -11.83 7.58
CA SER A 97 -7.38 -13.11 6.92
C SER A 97 -6.15 -14.01 7.04
N THR A 98 -6.32 -15.16 7.70
CA THR A 98 -5.27 -16.15 7.95
C THR A 98 -5.76 -17.50 7.45
N TRP A 99 -4.87 -18.28 6.83
CA TRP A 99 -5.21 -19.63 6.37
C TRP A 99 -5.48 -20.54 7.57
N ASN A 100 -6.69 -21.08 7.67
CA ASN A 100 -7.06 -22.04 8.69
C ASN A 100 -6.99 -23.46 8.12
N MET A 101 -6.02 -24.25 8.60
CA MET A 101 -5.80 -25.63 8.12
C MET A 101 -6.97 -26.57 8.43
N THR A 102 -7.80 -26.27 9.43
CA THR A 102 -8.95 -27.11 9.81
C THR A 102 -10.14 -26.91 8.86
N LEU A 103 -10.39 -25.67 8.44
CA LEU A 103 -11.49 -25.34 7.52
C LEU A 103 -11.04 -25.37 6.05
N ASN A 104 -9.73 -25.44 5.79
CA ASN A 104 -9.11 -25.38 4.46
C ASN A 104 -9.51 -24.12 3.67
N GLU A 105 -9.65 -23.00 4.38
CA GLU A 105 -10.01 -21.70 3.83
C GLU A 105 -9.34 -20.56 4.61
N SER A 106 -9.21 -19.40 3.96
CA SER A 106 -8.72 -18.17 4.60
C SER A 106 -9.85 -17.49 5.36
N VAL A 107 -9.82 -17.59 6.67
CA VAL A 107 -10.83 -16.97 7.55
C VAL A 107 -10.27 -15.74 8.25
N PRO A 108 -11.09 -14.70 8.50
CA PRO A 108 -10.70 -13.60 9.38
C PRO A 108 -10.40 -14.14 10.78
N GLN A 109 -9.19 -13.89 11.28
CA GLN A 109 -8.78 -14.27 12.62
C GLN A 109 -8.32 -13.02 13.38
N GLU A 110 -8.74 -12.90 14.65
CA GLU A 110 -8.29 -11.84 15.54
C GLU A 110 -6.90 -12.19 16.09
N HIS A 111 -6.00 -11.22 16.03
CA HIS A 111 -4.66 -11.25 16.61
C HIS A 111 -4.58 -10.14 17.66
N SER A 112 -3.80 -10.37 18.71
CA SER A 112 -3.56 -9.37 19.74
C SER A 112 -2.08 -9.26 20.05
N CYS A 113 -1.62 -8.05 20.33
CA CYS A 113 -0.26 -7.80 20.77
C CYS A 113 -0.22 -6.63 21.76
N THR A 114 0.72 -6.69 22.70
CA THR A 114 0.94 -5.61 23.67
C THR A 114 2.08 -4.72 23.21
N GLY A 115 1.75 -3.45 22.97
CA GLY A 115 2.68 -2.41 22.56
C GLY A 115 2.88 -2.32 21.05
N PHE A 116 3.03 -1.09 20.55
CA PHE A 116 3.16 -0.82 19.12
C PHE A 116 4.46 -1.37 18.49
N ALA A 117 5.49 -1.62 19.29
CA ALA A 117 6.76 -2.18 18.81
C ALA A 117 6.67 -3.67 18.43
N ARG A 118 5.60 -4.37 18.83
CA ARG A 118 5.35 -5.77 18.51
C ARG A 118 4.36 -5.97 17.36
N LEU A 119 3.82 -4.88 16.79
CA LEU A 119 2.98 -4.96 15.61
C LEU A 119 3.78 -5.42 14.40
N ASP A 120 3.18 -6.30 13.60
CA ASP A 120 3.68 -6.61 12.26
C ASP A 120 3.71 -5.33 11.40
N ASP A 121 4.70 -5.18 10.52
CA ASP A 121 4.86 -3.99 9.66
C ASP A 121 3.57 -3.65 8.88
N ALA A 122 2.86 -4.67 8.39
CA ALA A 122 1.60 -4.48 7.66
C ALA A 122 0.44 -4.04 8.57
N ALA A 123 0.39 -4.50 9.82
CA ALA A 123 -0.62 -4.06 10.80
C ALA A 123 -0.35 -2.62 11.25
N TYR A 124 0.92 -2.26 11.41
CA TYR A 124 1.33 -0.88 11.67
C TYR A 124 1.01 0.04 10.47
N GLU A 125 1.33 -0.39 9.24
CA GLU A 125 1.00 0.36 8.02
C GLU A 125 -0.53 0.55 7.89
N TYR A 126 -1.33 -0.48 8.20
CA TYR A 126 -2.79 -0.40 8.25
C TYR A 126 -3.29 0.63 9.28
N LEU A 127 -2.74 0.61 10.49
CA LEU A 127 -3.09 1.55 11.55
C LEU A 127 -2.83 3.00 11.15
N VAL A 128 -1.64 3.28 10.60
CA VAL A 128 -1.22 4.65 10.26
C VAL A 128 -1.93 5.18 9.02
N THR A 129 -2.19 4.32 8.03
CA THR A 129 -2.67 4.77 6.71
C THR A 129 -4.19 4.63 6.52
N VAL A 130 -4.81 3.60 7.10
CA VAL A 130 -6.24 3.29 6.89
C VAL A 130 -7.08 3.66 8.11
N LYS A 131 -6.56 3.46 9.32
CA LYS A 131 -7.28 3.64 10.59
C LYS A 131 -6.55 4.55 11.58
N PRO A 132 -6.12 5.77 11.18
CA PRO A 132 -5.34 6.64 12.07
C PRO A 132 -6.11 7.10 13.31
N TYR A 133 -7.44 7.08 13.26
CA TYR A 133 -8.30 7.42 14.39
C TYR A 133 -8.26 6.39 15.53
N ALA A 134 -7.79 5.16 15.27
CA ALA A 134 -7.61 4.15 16.30
C ALA A 134 -6.34 4.38 17.13
N ILE A 135 -5.48 5.33 16.72
CA ILE A 135 -4.28 5.69 17.45
C ILE A 135 -4.69 6.52 18.68
N PRO A 136 -4.22 6.17 19.89
CA PRO A 136 -4.51 6.92 21.10
C PRO A 136 -4.19 8.41 20.96
N ALA A 137 -5.11 9.27 21.42
CA ALA A 137 -5.01 10.72 21.28
C ALA A 137 -3.71 11.29 21.87
N ALA A 138 -3.22 10.71 22.97
CA ALA A 138 -1.96 11.13 23.60
C ALA A 138 -0.73 10.89 22.72
N ILE A 139 -0.73 9.82 21.89
CA ILE A 139 0.33 9.59 20.91
C ILE A 139 0.16 10.57 19.75
N MET A 140 -1.06 10.74 19.24
CA MET A 140 -1.33 11.73 18.17
C MET A 140 -1.02 13.17 18.58
N ALA A 141 -1.11 13.50 19.87
CA ALA A 141 -0.75 14.82 20.39
C ALA A 141 0.75 15.12 20.29
N LEU A 142 1.62 14.09 20.15
CA LEU A 142 3.06 14.28 19.96
C LEU A 142 3.39 14.92 18.61
N ALA A 143 2.60 14.63 17.58
CA ALA A 143 2.68 15.26 16.27
C ALA A 143 1.27 15.38 15.65
N PRO A 144 0.55 16.50 15.91
CA PRO A 144 -0.82 16.68 15.44
C PRO A 144 -0.91 16.58 13.91
N GLY A 145 -1.82 15.75 13.42
CA GLY A 145 -2.07 15.58 11.99
C GLY A 145 -1.08 14.68 11.24
N ASN A 146 -0.04 14.18 11.88
CA ASN A 146 0.92 13.26 11.27
C ASN A 146 1.17 12.03 12.15
N ALA A 147 0.38 10.97 11.92
CA ALA A 147 0.47 9.72 12.67
C ALA A 147 1.87 9.07 12.59
N GLN A 148 2.55 9.17 11.45
CA GLN A 148 3.87 8.55 11.28
C GLN A 148 4.94 9.27 12.08
N GLU A 149 4.88 10.59 12.14
CA GLU A 149 5.77 11.41 12.96
C GLU A 149 5.46 11.25 14.45
N ALA A 150 4.18 11.16 14.83
CA ALA A 150 3.73 10.91 16.20
C ALA A 150 4.32 9.59 16.74
N PHE A 151 4.25 8.51 15.96
CA PHE A 151 4.90 7.25 16.30
C PHE A 151 6.42 7.34 16.32
N GLY A 152 7.03 8.10 15.41
CA GLY A 152 8.47 8.36 15.43
C GLY A 152 8.93 8.99 16.75
N VAL A 153 8.23 10.02 17.21
CA VAL A 153 8.48 10.68 18.50
C VAL A 153 8.24 9.70 19.65
N TYR A 154 7.14 8.95 19.62
CA TYR A 154 6.81 7.95 20.64
C TYR A 154 7.89 6.88 20.78
N PHE A 155 8.32 6.23 19.69
CA PHE A 155 9.35 5.19 19.73
C PHE A 155 10.73 5.74 20.14
N MET A 156 11.09 6.95 19.69
CA MET A 156 12.33 7.59 20.13
C MET A 156 12.30 7.89 21.63
N ALA A 157 11.18 8.38 22.13
CA ALA A 157 11.00 8.73 23.53
C ALA A 157 10.94 7.47 24.43
N GLN A 158 10.32 6.39 23.96
CA GLN A 158 10.35 5.08 24.61
C GLN A 158 11.79 4.53 24.71
N LYS A 159 12.59 4.60 23.63
CA LYS A 159 14.00 4.17 23.65
C LYS A 159 14.87 5.01 24.59
N ARG A 160 14.58 6.30 24.73
CA ARG A 160 15.31 7.23 25.62
C ARG A 160 14.86 7.16 27.08
N GLY A 161 13.76 6.46 27.38
CA GLY A 161 13.20 6.37 28.73
C GLY A 161 12.50 7.65 29.21
N TYR A 162 12.14 8.57 28.31
CA TYR A 162 11.43 9.80 28.66
C TYR A 162 10.51 10.26 27.54
N ILE A 163 9.21 10.36 27.83
CA ILE A 163 8.19 10.97 26.97
C ILE A 163 7.71 12.27 27.63
N LYS A 164 7.86 13.40 26.94
CA LYS A 164 7.19 14.66 27.31
C LYS A 164 5.80 14.68 26.70
N GLY A 165 4.81 14.12 27.39
CA GLY A 165 3.42 14.07 26.92
C GLY A 165 2.44 13.74 28.06
N PRO A 166 1.18 14.19 27.97
CA PRO A 166 0.17 13.90 28.97
C PRO A 166 -0.15 12.40 29.04
N ALA A 167 -0.58 11.92 30.22
CA ALA A 167 -1.10 10.56 30.37
C ALA A 167 -2.32 10.35 29.44
N VAL A 168 -2.55 9.10 29.02
CA VAL A 168 -3.72 8.77 28.20
C VAL A 168 -4.94 8.74 29.09
N ALA A 169 -5.94 9.58 28.79
CA ALA A 169 -7.23 9.51 29.47
C ALA A 169 -7.93 8.18 29.15
N ALA A 170 -8.56 7.58 30.16
CA ALA A 170 -9.34 6.35 30.05
C ALA A 170 -10.55 6.51 29.12
#